data_AF-A0A7W4HC48-F1
#
_entry.id   AF-A0A7W4HC48-F1
#
_cell.length_a   1.000
_cell.length_b   1.000
_cell.length_c   1.000
_cell.angle_alpha   90.00
_cell.angle_beta   90.00
_cell.angle_gamma   90.00
#
_symmetry.space_group_name_H-M   'P 1'
#
loop_
_entity.id
_entity.type
_entity.pdbx_description
1 polymer ?
#
loop_
_entity_poly.entity_id
_entity_poly.type
_entity_poly.pdbx_seq_one_letter_code
_entity_poly.pdbx_strand_id
1 'polypeptide(L)'
;MLYRAEAIVTGNFVGVRRSKFPANTKIIYWEEATLRYGVSDIVGLKSFVKCEAGDKSYVLDKVTSETPRSLSFSSALESPIDSALVEEGFAFRLTVALNGNESLCFCPMGRTTDVMMRLHWGNPSFGGRFLPDIREVTDSLTTARWKVLSINHQIPENFLMRDDGVRDDDSYSYRDYSVYSGEQDDDNIATNEFAVRLLQPVSHYKQVDRSVKYAILLIVFTFLTIFFCDYFAKKHIPLFAFLLVGVAVLLFYTFLLSLSELMGFGWAYIISCVAVVGLATTYLYGFLRDKVYTMVGGGVMVLLYGMMYLLLTLENLPLLIGSIFLFIVLAVIMRLSLKMHW
;
A
#
# COMPACT_ATOMS: atom_id res chain seq x y z
N MET A 1 1.65 6.36 2.02
CA MET A 1 0.60 7.39 1.71
C MET A 1 0.10 7.96 3.02
N LEU A 2 -0.22 9.26 3.10
CA LEU A 2 -0.67 9.92 4.35
C LEU A 2 -2.19 10.10 4.36
N TYR A 3 -2.79 10.04 5.55
CA TYR A 3 -4.20 10.37 5.76
C TYR A 3 -4.39 11.25 7.00
N ARG A 4 -5.51 11.96 7.02
CA ARG A 4 -6.05 12.64 8.20
C ARG A 4 -7.41 12.02 8.51
N ALA A 5 -7.62 11.67 9.77
CA ALA A 5 -8.84 11.07 10.25
C ALA A 5 -9.36 11.79 11.48
N GLU A 6 -10.69 11.86 11.57
CA GLU A 6 -11.40 12.21 12.78
C GLU A 6 -12.31 11.02 13.12
N ALA A 7 -12.11 10.45 14.30
CA ALA A 7 -12.87 9.32 14.80
C ALA A 7 -13.72 9.76 15.99
N ILE A 8 -15.02 9.48 15.91
CA ILE A 8 -15.96 9.63 17.02
C ILE A 8 -16.30 8.22 17.49
N VAL A 9 -15.94 7.89 18.72
CA VAL A 9 -16.20 6.58 19.33
C VAL A 9 -17.23 6.77 20.44
N THR A 10 -18.32 6.02 20.38
CA THR A 10 -19.38 6.06 21.39
C THR A 10 -19.69 4.66 21.88
N GLY A 11 -20.03 4.54 23.15
CA GLY A 11 -20.44 3.26 23.71
C GLY A 11 -20.91 3.37 25.14
N ASN A 12 -21.18 2.22 25.75
CA ASN A 12 -21.61 2.12 27.14
C ASN A 12 -20.75 1.09 27.86
N PHE A 13 -20.15 1.50 28.97
CA PHE A 13 -19.56 0.58 29.93
C PHE A 13 -20.62 0.09 30.91
N VAL A 14 -20.65 -1.22 31.15
CA VAL A 14 -21.50 -1.80 32.19
C VAL A 14 -20.76 -1.73 33.51
N GLY A 15 -21.46 -1.31 34.56
CA GLY A 15 -20.92 -1.23 35.92
C GLY A 15 -20.15 -2.47 36.35
N VAL A 16 -18.98 -2.26 36.92
CA VAL A 16 -18.08 -3.33 37.38
C VAL A 16 -18.46 -3.70 38.81
N ARG A 17 -19.00 -4.91 38.98
CA ARG A 17 -19.34 -5.45 40.30
C ARG A 17 -18.19 -6.27 40.87
N ARG A 18 -18.08 -6.31 42.21
CA ARG A 18 -17.11 -7.15 42.94
C ARG A 18 -17.12 -8.62 42.51
N SER A 19 -18.27 -9.14 42.06
CA SER A 19 -18.44 -10.51 41.57
C SER A 19 -17.62 -10.85 40.31
N LYS A 20 -17.12 -9.85 39.56
CA LYS A 20 -16.25 -10.06 38.41
C LYS A 20 -14.79 -10.39 38.78
N PHE A 21 -14.42 -10.19 40.05
CA PHE A 21 -13.08 -10.46 40.54
C PHE A 21 -13.02 -11.78 41.31
N PRO A 22 -11.86 -12.44 41.38
CA PRO A 22 -11.68 -13.65 42.16
C PRO A 22 -12.21 -13.56 43.61
N ALA A 23 -12.71 -14.68 44.13
CA ALA A 23 -13.28 -14.73 45.48
C ALA A 23 -12.25 -14.37 46.57
N ASN A 24 -10.97 -14.64 46.33
CA ASN A 24 -9.86 -14.31 47.22
C ASN A 24 -9.35 -12.86 47.12
N THR A 25 -9.91 -12.01 46.25
CA THR A 25 -9.53 -10.60 46.17
C THR A 25 -9.86 -9.88 47.49
N LYS A 26 -8.84 -9.39 48.19
CA LYS A 26 -9.02 -8.78 49.52
C LYS A 26 -9.43 -7.30 49.43
N ILE A 27 -8.86 -6.58 48.48
CA ILE A 27 -9.00 -5.12 48.33
C ILE A 27 -9.16 -4.82 46.83
N ILE A 28 -10.03 -3.86 46.52
CA ILE A 28 -10.14 -3.26 45.19
C ILE A 28 -9.98 -1.76 45.36
N TYR A 29 -9.04 -1.18 44.63
CA TYR A 29 -8.74 0.25 44.64
C TYR A 29 -9.60 0.95 43.57
N TRP A 30 -10.88 1.14 43.85
CA TRP A 30 -11.80 1.81 42.92
C TRP A 30 -11.39 3.24 42.58
N GLU A 31 -10.78 3.94 43.54
CA GLU A 31 -10.25 5.31 43.38
C GLU A 31 -9.03 5.39 42.45
N GLU A 32 -8.39 4.25 42.14
CA GLU A 32 -7.27 4.18 41.19
C GLU A 32 -7.72 3.77 39.78
N ALA A 33 -9.04 3.68 39.55
CA ALA A 33 -9.56 3.35 38.24
C ALA A 33 -9.17 4.42 37.20
N THR A 34 -8.68 3.97 36.05
CA THR A 34 -8.34 4.84 34.93
C THR A 34 -9.06 4.43 33.66
N LEU A 35 -9.51 5.43 32.90
CA LEU A 35 -9.95 5.26 31.53
C LEU A 35 -8.72 5.21 30.63
N ARG A 36 -8.59 4.17 29.80
CA ARG A 36 -7.46 4.01 28.88
C ARG A 36 -7.89 3.99 27.41
N TYR A 37 -7.09 4.64 26.56
CA TYR A 37 -7.23 4.61 25.10
C TYR A 37 -5.93 4.18 24.47
N GLY A 38 -5.96 3.05 23.75
CA GLY A 38 -4.81 2.51 23.02
C GLY A 38 -4.62 3.16 21.67
N VAL A 39 -3.37 3.45 21.30
CA VAL A 39 -3.00 3.97 19.99
C VAL A 39 -1.67 3.37 19.54
N SER A 40 -1.55 3.02 18.26
CA SER A 40 -0.30 2.47 17.72
C SER A 40 0.83 3.50 17.59
N ASP A 41 0.52 4.79 17.58
CA ASP A 41 1.51 5.86 17.56
C ASP A 41 0.92 7.17 18.11
N ILE A 42 1.47 7.68 19.22
CA ILE A 42 1.07 8.97 19.80
C ILE A 42 1.48 10.15 18.91
N VAL A 43 2.53 10.02 18.08
CA VAL A 43 3.04 11.10 17.21
C VAL A 43 1.98 11.53 16.19
N GLY A 44 1.11 10.61 15.79
CA GLY A 44 0.01 10.86 14.87
C GLY A 44 -1.12 11.75 15.44
N LEU A 45 -1.26 11.84 16.77
CA LEU A 45 -2.34 12.59 17.40
C LEU A 45 -2.20 14.10 17.16
N LYS A 46 -3.32 14.78 16.86
CA LYS A 46 -3.36 16.22 16.55
C LYS A 46 -3.99 17.09 17.63
N SER A 47 -4.64 16.46 18.60
CA SER A 47 -5.22 17.10 19.77
C SER A 47 -5.17 16.16 20.96
N PHE A 48 -5.29 16.70 22.16
CA PHE A 48 -5.57 15.88 23.33
C PHE A 48 -6.84 15.08 23.11
N VAL A 49 -6.80 13.80 23.47
CA VAL A 49 -7.96 12.91 23.38
C VAL A 49 -8.89 13.24 24.54
N LYS A 50 -10.13 13.61 24.22
CA LYS A 50 -11.16 13.94 25.19
C LYS A 50 -12.20 12.84 25.21
N CYS A 51 -12.55 12.39 26.41
CA CYS A 51 -13.65 11.48 26.67
C CYS A 51 -14.71 12.17 27.53
N GLU A 52 -15.93 12.26 27.03
CA GLU A 52 -17.11 12.60 27.82
C GLU A 52 -17.63 11.28 28.41
N ALA A 53 -17.72 11.19 29.73
CA ALA A 53 -18.22 10.01 30.44
C ALA A 53 -19.19 10.44 31.54
N GLY A 54 -20.46 10.02 31.42
CA GLY A 54 -21.54 10.62 32.21
C GLY A 54 -21.64 12.13 31.94
N ASP A 55 -21.72 12.94 33.00
CA ASP A 55 -21.77 14.41 32.92
C ASP A 55 -20.39 15.08 33.01
N LYS A 56 -19.30 14.29 33.02
CA LYS A 56 -17.92 14.78 33.20
C LYS A 56 -17.11 14.63 31.91
N SER A 57 -16.13 15.52 31.73
CA SER A 57 -15.17 15.48 30.62
C SER A 57 -13.78 15.16 31.15
N TYR A 58 -13.16 14.13 30.58
CA TYR A 58 -11.83 13.61 30.93
C TYR A 58 -10.87 13.86 29.77
N VAL A 59 -9.72 14.47 30.07
CA VAL A 59 -8.63 14.61 29.10
C VAL A 59 -7.63 13.50 29.39
N LEU A 60 -7.34 12.68 28.39
CA LEU A 60 -6.41 11.57 28.53
C LEU A 60 -4.98 12.06 28.25
N ASP A 61 -4.07 11.72 29.16
CA ASP A 61 -2.64 12.03 29.08
C ASP A 61 -1.81 10.75 28.91
N LYS A 62 -0.50 10.85 28.69
CA LYS A 62 0.37 9.70 28.50
C LYS A 62 0.32 8.78 29.71
N VAL A 63 0.21 7.48 29.45
CA VAL A 63 0.31 6.46 30.49
C VAL A 63 1.68 6.53 31.15
N THR A 64 1.67 6.55 32.48
CA THR A 64 2.89 6.52 33.31
C THR A 64 3.03 5.22 34.09
N SER A 65 1.97 4.42 34.12
CA SER A 65 1.89 3.13 34.79
C SER A 65 2.09 1.96 33.83
N GLU A 66 2.46 0.78 34.33
CA GLU A 66 2.64 -0.38 33.44
C GLU A 66 1.34 -0.74 32.71
N THR A 67 1.45 -0.94 31.39
CA THR A 67 0.32 -1.39 30.56
C THR A 67 0.32 -2.92 30.54
N PRO A 68 -0.85 -3.59 30.70
CA PRO A 68 -0.92 -5.03 30.54
C PRO A 68 -0.28 -5.48 29.23
N ARG A 69 0.62 -6.47 29.29
CA ARG A 69 1.31 -6.98 28.10
C ARG A 69 0.32 -7.48 27.04
N SER A 70 -0.84 -7.96 27.47
CA SER A 70 -1.99 -8.36 26.65
C SER A 70 -2.79 -7.21 26.03
N LEU A 71 -2.61 -5.97 26.51
CA LEU A 71 -3.15 -4.75 25.93
C LEU A 71 -2.05 -3.89 25.31
N SER A 72 -0.93 -4.49 24.89
CA SER A 72 0.19 -3.76 24.27
C SER A 72 -0.20 -3.17 22.93
N PHE A 73 -0.95 -2.07 22.95
CA PHE A 73 -0.71 -1.01 22.00
C PHE A 73 0.72 -0.49 22.28
N SER A 74 1.49 -0.18 21.25
CA SER A 74 2.81 0.46 21.39
C SER A 74 2.76 1.74 22.24
N SER A 75 1.57 2.33 22.37
CA SER A 75 1.32 3.47 23.23
C SER A 75 -0.13 3.52 23.73
N ALA A 76 -0.35 4.17 24.87
CA ALA A 76 -1.68 4.38 25.42
C ALA A 76 -1.77 5.74 26.13
N LEU A 77 -3.00 6.24 26.24
CA LEU A 77 -3.35 7.41 27.03
C LEU A 77 -4.28 7.00 28.18
N GLU A 78 -4.17 7.65 29.34
CA GLU A 78 -5.02 7.42 30.50
C GLU A 78 -5.52 8.68 31.19
N SER A 79 -6.63 8.55 31.91
CA SER A 79 -7.17 9.59 32.80
C SER A 79 -7.87 8.91 33.99
N PRO A 80 -7.66 9.35 35.24
CA PRO A 80 -8.42 8.86 36.38
C PRO A 80 -9.92 9.07 36.17
N ILE A 81 -10.72 8.06 36.52
CA ILE A 81 -12.18 8.12 36.40
C ILE A 81 -12.83 7.99 37.78
N ASP A 82 -14.02 8.57 37.92
CA ASP A 82 -14.80 8.52 39.16
C ASP A 82 -15.22 7.07 39.47
N SER A 83 -14.93 6.61 40.69
CA SER A 83 -15.26 5.26 41.15
C SER A 83 -16.75 4.96 41.05
N ALA A 84 -17.61 5.95 41.29
CA ALA A 84 -19.06 5.81 41.16
C ALA A 84 -19.49 5.46 39.73
N LEU A 85 -18.88 6.10 38.72
CA LEU A 85 -19.15 5.79 37.31
C LEU A 85 -18.70 4.36 36.97
N VAL A 86 -17.56 3.93 37.51
CA VAL A 86 -17.03 2.58 37.26
C VAL A 86 -17.96 1.51 37.83
N GLU A 87 -18.51 1.73 39.02
CA GLU A 87 -19.43 0.79 39.68
C GLU A 87 -20.82 0.74 39.03
N GLU A 88 -21.37 1.89 38.65
CA GLU A 88 -22.72 1.99 38.06
C GLU A 88 -22.72 1.69 36.55
N GLY A 89 -21.62 1.99 35.88
CA GLY A 89 -21.52 2.02 34.43
C GLY A 89 -21.87 3.40 33.86
N PHE A 90 -21.38 3.68 32.67
CA PHE A 90 -21.53 5.00 32.05
C PHE A 90 -21.53 4.91 30.53
N ALA A 91 -22.27 5.83 29.92
CA ALA A 91 -22.14 6.13 28.50
C ALA A 91 -20.88 6.98 28.29
N PHE A 92 -20.20 6.77 27.17
CA PHE A 92 -19.05 7.57 26.80
C PHE A 92 -19.07 8.04 25.35
N ARG A 93 -18.42 9.18 25.11
CA ARG A 93 -18.12 9.73 23.79
C ARG A 93 -16.68 10.22 23.75
N LEU A 94 -15.90 9.63 22.86
CA LEU A 94 -14.48 9.91 22.67
C LEU A 94 -14.27 10.50 21.28
N THR A 95 -13.55 11.62 21.19
CA THR A 95 -13.20 12.26 19.91
C THR A 95 -11.69 12.24 19.72
N VAL A 96 -11.24 11.69 18.60
CA VAL A 96 -9.81 11.51 18.27
C VAL A 96 -9.53 12.11 16.90
N ALA A 97 -8.63 13.09 16.85
CA ALA A 97 -8.10 13.63 15.61
C ALA A 97 -6.65 13.13 15.44
N LEU A 98 -6.40 12.41 14.34
CA LEU A 98 -5.09 11.82 14.08
C LEU A 98 -4.70 11.92 12.61
N ASN A 99 -3.40 12.02 12.38
CA ASN A 99 -2.79 11.77 11.08
C ASN A 99 -2.06 10.43 11.15
N GLY A 100 -2.21 9.62 10.11
CA GLY A 100 -1.46 8.37 9.97
C GLY A 100 -0.93 8.21 8.57
N ASN A 101 -0.20 7.11 8.37
CA ASN A 101 0.23 6.66 7.06
C ASN A 101 -0.23 5.21 6.85
N GLU A 102 -0.26 4.79 5.58
CA GLU A 102 -0.38 3.39 5.12
C GLU A 102 -1.68 2.67 5.48
N SER A 103 -2.02 2.53 6.76
CA SER A 103 -3.21 1.85 7.22
C SER A 103 -3.89 2.55 8.39
N LEU A 104 -5.21 2.40 8.46
CA LEU A 104 -6.02 2.69 9.63
C LEU A 104 -6.59 1.36 10.14
N CYS A 105 -6.23 0.99 11.36
CA CYS A 105 -6.60 -0.26 12.00
C CYS A 105 -7.58 0.00 13.16
N PHE A 106 -8.46 -0.97 13.40
CA PHE A 106 -9.42 -0.96 14.48
C PHE A 106 -9.35 -2.28 15.25
N CYS A 107 -9.37 -2.18 16.57
CA CYS A 107 -9.47 -3.32 17.47
C CYS A 107 -10.89 -3.42 18.06
N PRO A 108 -11.66 -4.48 17.76
CA PRO A 108 -13.02 -4.64 18.26
C PRO A 108 -13.01 -5.09 19.73
N MET A 109 -12.86 -4.17 20.67
CA MET A 109 -12.84 -4.51 22.11
C MET A 109 -14.24 -4.58 22.75
N GLY A 110 -15.28 -4.16 22.04
CA GLY A 110 -16.65 -4.17 22.55
C GLY A 110 -17.34 -5.52 22.37
N ARG A 111 -18.36 -5.80 23.20
CA ARG A 111 -19.26 -6.95 22.98
C ARG A 111 -19.89 -6.93 21.58
N THR A 112 -20.14 -5.73 21.07
CA THR A 112 -20.44 -5.47 19.66
C THR A 112 -19.72 -4.19 19.26
N THR A 113 -18.92 -4.27 18.21
CA THR A 113 -18.22 -3.14 17.61
C THR A 113 -18.79 -2.88 16.22
N ASP A 114 -19.40 -1.71 16.04
CA ASP A 114 -19.95 -1.25 14.76
C ASP A 114 -19.12 -0.05 14.31
N VAL A 115 -18.42 -0.19 13.18
CA VAL A 115 -17.56 0.85 12.61
C VAL A 115 -18.10 1.24 11.26
N MET A 116 -18.44 2.52 11.11
CA MET A 116 -18.76 3.14 9.82
C MET A 116 -17.64 4.08 9.42
N MET A 117 -17.09 3.86 8.22
CA MET A 117 -15.98 4.62 7.68
C MET A 117 -16.36 5.32 6.39
N ARG A 118 -15.91 6.57 6.27
CA ARG A 118 -15.97 7.35 5.04
C ARG A 118 -14.57 7.87 4.73
N LEU A 119 -13.98 7.37 3.65
CA LEU A 119 -12.62 7.67 3.22
C LEU A 119 -12.66 8.35 1.85
N HIS A 120 -12.11 9.56 1.74
CA HIS A 120 -11.99 10.30 0.48
C HIS A 120 -10.82 9.77 -0.37
N TRP A 121 -10.94 8.51 -0.80
CA TRP A 121 -9.95 7.79 -1.58
C TRP A 121 -10.60 6.68 -2.39
N GLY A 122 -10.15 6.46 -3.63
CA GLY A 122 -10.74 5.46 -4.52
C GLY A 122 -10.03 4.13 -4.64
N ASN A 123 -8.87 3.96 -4.01
CA ASN A 123 -8.10 2.72 -4.06
C ASN A 123 -7.81 2.17 -2.64
N PRO A 124 -8.84 1.79 -1.88
CA PRO A 124 -8.66 1.12 -0.59
C PRO A 124 -8.22 -0.33 -0.79
N SER A 125 -7.48 -0.87 0.16
CA SER A 125 -7.34 -2.30 0.37
C SER A 125 -7.86 -2.65 1.75
N PHE A 126 -8.82 -3.56 1.82
CA PHE A 126 -9.38 -4.01 3.10
C PHE A 126 -8.61 -5.24 3.57
N GLY A 127 -8.18 -5.23 4.83
CA GLY A 127 -7.37 -6.30 5.40
C GLY A 127 -7.68 -6.56 6.87
N GLY A 128 -6.95 -7.52 7.44
CA GLY A 128 -7.15 -8.00 8.80
C GLY A 128 -8.12 -9.17 8.86
N ARG A 129 -8.51 -9.54 10.08
CA ARG A 129 -9.34 -10.72 10.33
C ARG A 129 -10.77 -10.55 9.80
N PHE A 130 -11.28 -9.33 9.78
CA PHE A 130 -12.65 -9.02 9.40
C PHE A 130 -12.72 -8.08 8.20
N LEU A 131 -13.35 -8.54 7.12
CA LEU A 131 -13.71 -7.70 5.98
C LEU A 131 -15.00 -6.92 6.28
N PRO A 132 -15.23 -5.76 5.64
CA PRO A 132 -16.45 -5.00 5.83
C PRO A 132 -17.67 -5.78 5.32
N ASP A 133 -18.77 -5.72 6.07
CA ASP A 133 -20.07 -6.30 5.70
C ASP A 133 -20.68 -5.56 4.50
N ILE A 134 -20.47 -4.24 4.45
CA ILE A 134 -20.93 -3.36 3.37
C ILE A 134 -19.75 -2.52 2.90
N ARG A 135 -19.51 -2.45 1.60
CA ARG A 135 -18.50 -1.58 0.99
C ARG A 135 -18.98 -0.99 -0.33
N GLU A 136 -18.74 0.31 -0.53
CA GLU A 136 -18.91 0.99 -1.80
C GLU A 136 -17.61 1.74 -2.11
N VAL A 137 -17.04 1.49 -3.30
CA VAL A 137 -15.77 2.07 -3.73
C VAL A 137 -16.00 2.79 -5.05
N THR A 138 -15.63 4.07 -5.09
CA THR A 138 -15.64 4.94 -6.28
C THR A 138 -14.28 5.62 -6.40
N ASP A 139 -13.96 6.23 -7.53
CA ASP A 139 -12.64 6.86 -7.78
C ASP A 139 -12.22 7.91 -6.73
N SER A 140 -13.18 8.52 -6.01
CA SER A 140 -12.93 9.60 -5.04
C SER A 140 -13.41 9.32 -3.62
N LEU A 141 -14.23 8.27 -3.43
CA LEU A 141 -14.88 7.98 -2.17
C LEU A 141 -15.01 6.47 -1.95
N THR A 142 -14.59 6.04 -0.78
CA THR A 142 -14.80 4.71 -0.23
C THR A 142 -15.65 4.82 1.02
N THR A 143 -16.76 4.09 1.08
CA THR A 143 -17.52 3.86 2.30
C THR A 143 -17.44 2.39 2.69
N ALA A 144 -17.32 2.11 3.98
CA ALA A 144 -17.30 0.75 4.48
C ALA A 144 -17.94 0.68 5.87
N ARG A 145 -18.58 -0.45 6.17
CA ARG A 145 -19.14 -0.75 7.48
C ARG A 145 -18.74 -2.13 7.94
N TRP A 146 -18.32 -2.24 9.19
CA TRP A 146 -18.03 -3.49 9.88
C TRP A 146 -18.93 -3.63 11.10
N LYS A 147 -19.42 -4.83 11.35
CA LYS A 147 -20.10 -5.20 12.59
C LYS A 147 -19.50 -6.48 13.14
N VAL A 148 -18.66 -6.33 14.16
CA VAL A 148 -17.94 -7.45 14.81
C VAL A 148 -18.56 -7.72 16.18
N LEU A 149 -18.84 -9.00 16.47
CA LEU A 149 -19.33 -9.47 17.77
C LEU A 149 -18.17 -10.05 18.59
N SER A 150 -18.24 -9.98 19.92
CA SER A 150 -17.15 -10.52 20.76
C SER A 150 -16.90 -12.01 20.62
N ILE A 151 -17.91 -12.77 20.19
CA ILE A 151 -17.76 -14.21 19.89
C ILE A 151 -16.92 -14.48 18.62
N ASN A 152 -16.72 -13.47 17.76
CA ASN A 152 -15.99 -13.62 16.50
C ASN A 152 -14.46 -13.46 16.68
N HIS A 153 -14.04 -12.87 17.79
CA HIS A 153 -12.64 -12.66 18.12
C HIS A 153 -12.32 -13.30 19.45
N GLN A 154 -11.03 -13.37 19.72
CA GLN A 154 -10.55 -14.04 20.91
C GLN A 154 -10.41 -13.04 22.10
N ILE A 155 -10.39 -11.73 21.88
CA ILE A 155 -10.09 -10.69 22.90
C ILE A 155 -10.96 -10.87 24.16
N PRO A 156 -10.35 -11.05 25.35
CA PRO A 156 -11.11 -11.23 26.58
C PRO A 156 -11.73 -9.89 27.05
N GLU A 157 -12.89 -9.97 27.70
CA GLU A 157 -13.59 -8.78 28.22
C GLU A 157 -12.91 -8.19 29.46
N ASN A 158 -12.22 -9.03 30.24
CA ASN A 158 -11.48 -8.62 31.43
C ASN A 158 -10.05 -9.17 31.33
N PHE A 159 -9.06 -8.31 31.61
CA PHE A 159 -7.66 -8.69 31.69
C PHE A 159 -7.22 -8.65 33.16
N LEU A 160 -6.69 -9.76 33.67
CA LEU A 160 -6.06 -9.80 34.98
C LEU A 160 -4.55 -9.72 34.79
N MET A 161 -3.92 -8.66 35.29
CA MET A 161 -2.46 -8.61 35.41
C MET A 161 -2.07 -9.39 36.66
N ARG A 162 -1.28 -10.44 36.50
CA ARG A 162 -0.60 -11.09 37.62
C ARG A 162 0.75 -10.41 37.76
N ASP A 163 0.98 -9.74 38.89
CA ASP A 163 2.29 -9.26 39.30
C ASP A 163 3.09 -10.47 39.81
N ASP A 164 3.54 -11.30 38.87
CA ASP A 164 4.51 -12.33 39.19
C ASP A 164 5.87 -11.65 39.19
N GLY A 165 6.39 -11.32 40.38
CA GLY A 165 7.80 -10.95 40.58
C GLY A 165 8.80 -12.06 40.23
N VAL A 166 8.41 -13.00 39.36
CA VAL A 166 9.20 -14.09 38.84
C VAL A 166 9.75 -13.65 37.48
N ARG A 167 11.07 -13.46 37.40
CA ARG A 167 11.78 -13.50 36.11
C ARG A 167 11.62 -14.93 35.59
N ASP A 168 10.62 -15.17 34.76
CA ASP A 168 10.34 -16.50 34.23
C ASP A 168 11.49 -16.98 33.33
N ASP A 169 12.25 -17.95 33.84
CA ASP A 169 13.08 -18.90 33.09
C ASP A 169 12.29 -20.16 32.70
N ASP A 170 11.02 -20.28 33.10
CA ASP A 170 10.23 -21.48 32.81
C ASP A 170 9.01 -21.18 31.93
N SER A 171 9.07 -21.74 30.73
CA SER A 171 8.05 -21.74 29.70
C SER A 171 6.77 -22.47 30.15
N TYR A 172 5.87 -21.79 30.85
CA TYR A 172 4.45 -22.07 30.74
C TYR A 172 3.83 -20.99 29.85
N SER A 173 3.57 -21.35 28.60
CA SER A 173 2.96 -20.46 27.62
C SER A 173 1.56 -20.06 28.07
N TYR A 174 1.45 -18.94 28.79
CA TYR A 174 0.24 -18.15 28.73
C TYR A 174 0.11 -17.75 27.26
N ARG A 175 -0.97 -18.17 26.57
CA ARG A 175 -1.21 -17.75 25.18
C ARG A 175 -1.12 -16.23 25.18
N ASP A 176 -0.06 -15.71 24.58
CA ASP A 176 0.16 -14.29 24.44
C ASP A 176 -1.02 -13.74 23.66
N TYR A 177 -1.92 -13.09 24.39
CA TYR A 177 -3.06 -12.41 23.83
C TYR A 177 -2.59 -11.04 23.38
N SER A 178 -1.53 -11.01 22.57
CA SER A 178 -1.07 -9.78 21.97
C SER A 178 -2.14 -9.34 20.97
N VAL A 179 -2.87 -8.30 21.36
CA VAL A 179 -3.74 -7.53 20.45
C VAL A 179 -2.91 -6.97 19.30
N TYR A 180 -1.60 -6.82 19.49
CA TYR A 180 -0.62 -6.36 18.52
C TYR A 180 0.57 -7.33 18.45
N SER A 181 0.69 -8.12 17.39
CA SER A 181 1.91 -8.90 17.10
C SER A 181 2.90 -7.98 16.40
N GLY A 182 3.92 -7.52 17.13
CA GLY A 182 5.03 -6.73 16.58
C GLY A 182 6.02 -7.54 15.73
N GLU A 183 5.53 -8.42 14.85
CA GLU A 183 6.36 -9.13 13.87
C GLU A 183 6.19 -8.49 12.49
N GLN A 184 7.35 -8.09 11.96
CA GLN A 184 7.55 -7.33 10.74
C GLN A 184 7.42 -8.22 9.51
N ASP A 185 6.22 -8.79 9.30
CA ASP A 185 5.80 -9.37 8.02
C ASP A 185 4.66 -8.51 7.47
N ASP A 186 4.88 -7.91 6.29
CA ASP A 186 4.07 -6.87 5.63
C ASP A 186 2.59 -7.25 5.38
N ASP A 187 2.20 -8.50 5.65
CA ASP A 187 0.86 -9.05 5.44
C ASP A 187 0.11 -9.50 6.70
N ASN A 188 0.73 -9.51 7.88
CA ASN A 188 0.07 -9.95 9.11
C ASN A 188 -0.46 -8.77 9.95
N ILE A 189 -1.62 -8.24 9.56
CA ILE A 189 -2.46 -7.45 10.47
C ILE A 189 -2.77 -8.33 11.70
N ALA A 190 -2.61 -7.77 12.89
CA ALA A 190 -2.73 -8.50 14.15
C ALA A 190 -4.01 -9.35 14.20
N THR A 191 -3.90 -10.53 14.83
CA THR A 191 -4.86 -11.65 14.70
C THR A 191 -6.32 -11.36 15.06
N ASN A 192 -6.65 -10.18 15.59
CA ASN A 192 -8.03 -9.76 15.92
C ASN A 192 -8.42 -8.36 15.38
N GLU A 193 -7.54 -7.69 14.62
CA GLU A 193 -7.81 -6.36 14.07
C GLU A 193 -8.42 -6.42 12.67
N PHE A 194 -9.09 -5.33 12.29
CA PHE A 194 -9.47 -5.07 10.90
C PHE A 194 -8.97 -3.71 10.48
N ALA A 195 -8.62 -3.58 9.20
CA ALA A 195 -7.95 -2.41 8.70
C ALA A 195 -8.40 -2.01 7.30
N VAL A 196 -8.24 -0.72 7.02
CA VAL A 196 -8.15 -0.20 5.65
C VAL A 196 -6.71 0.24 5.39
N ARG A 197 -6.11 -0.31 4.34
CA ARG A 197 -4.82 0.11 3.80
C ARG A 197 -5.08 1.09 2.65
N LEU A 198 -4.40 2.22 2.69
CA LEU A 198 -4.37 3.19 1.59
C LEU A 198 -3.30 2.75 0.61
N LEU A 199 -3.74 2.08 -0.47
CA LEU A 199 -2.82 1.82 -1.56
C LEU A 199 -2.42 3.15 -2.18
N GLN A 200 -1.12 3.36 -2.40
CA GLN A 200 -0.68 4.43 -3.27
C GLN A 200 -1.43 4.30 -4.60
N PRO A 201 -1.84 5.42 -5.24
CA PRO A 201 -2.42 5.36 -6.57
C PRO A 201 -1.30 4.92 -7.51
N VAL A 202 -1.21 3.63 -7.80
CA VAL A 202 -0.05 3.07 -8.49
C VAL A 202 -0.20 3.13 -10.00
N SER A 203 -0.53 4.30 -10.57
CA SER A 203 -0.59 4.43 -12.03
C SER A 203 0.80 4.69 -12.61
N HIS A 204 1.47 5.79 -12.23
CA HIS A 204 2.70 6.21 -12.91
C HIS A 204 3.91 5.32 -12.60
N TYR A 205 4.20 5.09 -11.32
CA TYR A 205 5.38 4.32 -10.92
C TYR A 205 5.31 2.83 -11.30
N LYS A 206 4.13 2.18 -11.25
CA LYS A 206 3.99 0.79 -11.75
C LYS A 206 4.08 0.71 -13.26
N GLN A 207 3.58 1.70 -14.00
CA GLN A 207 3.73 1.74 -15.46
C GLN A 207 5.21 1.90 -15.84
N VAL A 208 5.98 2.71 -15.12
CA VAL A 208 7.43 2.82 -15.31
C VAL A 208 8.15 1.52 -14.91
N ASP A 209 7.83 0.91 -13.77
CA ASP A 209 8.40 -0.39 -13.35
C ASP A 209 8.15 -1.50 -14.40
N ARG A 210 6.93 -1.57 -14.94
CA ARG A 210 6.60 -2.47 -16.05
C ARG A 210 7.42 -2.14 -17.31
N SER A 211 7.59 -0.87 -17.64
CA SER A 211 8.37 -0.46 -18.82
C SER A 211 9.83 -0.92 -18.76
N VAL A 212 10.46 -0.83 -17.59
CA VAL A 212 11.86 -1.26 -17.40
C VAL A 212 11.99 -2.77 -17.57
N LYS A 213 11.02 -3.56 -17.08
CA LYS A 213 10.98 -5.01 -17.30
C LYS A 213 10.92 -5.38 -18.78
N TYR A 214 10.30 -4.54 -19.61
CA TYR A 214 10.26 -4.72 -21.06
C TYR A 214 11.43 -4.06 -21.80
N ALA A 215 12.40 -3.45 -21.11
CA ALA A 215 13.48 -2.71 -21.76
C ALA A 215 14.36 -3.59 -22.67
N ILE A 216 14.61 -4.84 -22.26
CA ILE A 216 15.42 -5.77 -23.03
C ILE A 216 14.80 -6.07 -24.40
N LEU A 217 13.48 -6.17 -24.48
CA LEU A 217 12.73 -6.38 -25.72
C LEU A 217 13.00 -5.23 -26.70
N LEU A 218 12.90 -4.00 -26.18
CA LEU A 218 13.05 -2.80 -26.98
C LEU A 218 14.49 -2.62 -27.48
N ILE A 219 15.49 -2.92 -26.65
CA ILE A 219 16.90 -2.91 -27.03
C ILE A 219 17.18 -3.93 -28.14
N VAL A 220 16.79 -5.19 -27.94
CA VAL A 220 17.06 -6.29 -28.88
C VAL A 220 16.45 -6.02 -30.25
N PHE A 221 15.19 -5.59 -30.30
CA PHE A 221 14.53 -5.32 -31.58
C PHE A 221 14.98 -4.02 -32.25
N THR A 222 15.39 -3.01 -31.49
CA THR A 222 16.01 -1.81 -32.06
C THR A 222 17.31 -2.17 -32.75
N PHE A 223 18.14 -3.02 -32.13
CA PHE A 223 19.37 -3.52 -32.76
C PHE A 223 19.10 -4.38 -33.99
N LEU A 224 18.12 -5.27 -33.94
CA LEU A 224 17.70 -6.06 -35.10
C LEU A 224 17.23 -5.15 -36.25
N THR A 225 16.45 -4.11 -35.94
CA THR A 225 15.96 -3.15 -36.95
C THR A 225 17.13 -2.48 -37.67
N ILE A 226 18.13 -2.00 -36.91
CA ILE A 226 19.32 -1.38 -37.49
C ILE A 226 20.14 -2.40 -38.26
N PHE A 227 20.33 -3.61 -37.73
CA PHE A 227 21.06 -4.69 -38.39
C PHE A 227 20.47 -5.05 -39.76
N PHE A 228 19.15 -5.22 -39.84
CA PHE A 228 18.50 -5.47 -41.12
C PHE A 228 18.63 -4.27 -42.07
N CYS A 229 18.52 -3.04 -41.57
CA CYS A 229 18.74 -1.84 -42.39
C CYS A 229 20.17 -1.78 -42.93
N ASP A 230 21.17 -2.10 -42.10
CA ASP A 230 22.59 -2.19 -42.49
C ASP A 230 22.80 -3.21 -43.61
N TYR A 231 22.26 -4.42 -43.41
CA TYR A 231 22.33 -5.52 -44.38
C TYR A 231 21.70 -5.15 -45.74
N PHE A 232 20.48 -4.62 -45.74
CA PHE A 232 19.78 -4.28 -46.98
C PHE A 232 20.37 -3.04 -47.68
N ALA A 233 20.87 -2.07 -46.92
CA ALA A 233 21.52 -0.90 -47.49
C ALA A 233 22.92 -1.18 -48.06
N LYS A 234 23.48 -2.39 -47.84
CA LYS A 234 24.85 -2.78 -48.23
C LYS A 234 25.90 -1.78 -47.74
N LYS A 235 25.66 -1.18 -46.57
CA LYS A 235 26.61 -0.31 -45.89
C LYS A 235 27.14 -1.04 -44.67
N HIS A 236 28.26 -0.54 -44.13
CA HIS A 236 28.84 -1.07 -42.91
C HIS A 236 28.72 -0.01 -41.82
N ILE A 237 27.74 -0.17 -40.95
CA ILE A 237 27.62 0.63 -39.75
C ILE A 237 28.66 0.16 -38.73
N PRO A 238 29.50 1.05 -38.17
CA PRO A 238 30.48 0.67 -37.17
C PRO A 238 29.80 0.21 -35.88
N LEU A 239 30.40 -0.76 -35.17
CA LEU A 239 29.87 -1.31 -33.91
C LEU A 239 29.53 -0.22 -32.87
N PHE A 240 30.33 0.85 -32.83
CA PHE A 240 30.11 1.99 -31.93
C PHE A 240 28.74 2.67 -32.13
N ALA A 241 28.20 2.67 -33.34
CA ALA A 241 26.87 3.23 -33.62
C ALA A 241 25.75 2.42 -32.95
N PHE A 242 25.88 1.10 -32.88
CA PHE A 242 24.92 0.25 -32.14
C PHE A 242 24.96 0.56 -30.64
N LEU A 243 26.15 0.79 -30.07
CA LEU A 243 26.29 1.19 -28.67
C LEU A 243 25.60 2.53 -28.39
N LEU A 244 25.80 3.53 -29.24
CA LEU A 244 25.16 4.85 -29.12
C LEU A 244 23.63 4.76 -29.19
N VAL A 245 23.09 3.95 -30.10
CA VAL A 245 21.63 3.74 -30.17
C VAL A 245 21.13 3.00 -28.93
N GLY A 246 21.88 2.04 -28.41
CA GLY A 246 21.55 1.37 -27.15
C GLY A 246 21.45 2.36 -25.98
N VAL A 247 22.39 3.30 -25.90
CA VAL A 247 22.35 4.39 -24.91
C VAL A 247 21.15 5.30 -25.14
N ALA A 248 20.80 5.62 -26.38
CA ALA A 248 19.59 6.41 -26.69
C ALA A 248 18.31 5.69 -26.24
N VAL A 249 18.24 4.36 -26.40
CA VAL A 249 17.15 3.54 -25.88
C VAL A 249 17.08 3.57 -24.35
N LEU A 250 18.21 3.60 -23.65
CA LEU A 250 18.21 3.74 -22.19
C LEU A 250 17.70 5.12 -21.75
N LEU A 251 18.07 6.19 -22.48
CA LEU A 251 17.59 7.55 -22.20
C LEU A 251 16.07 7.68 -22.33
N PHE A 252 15.43 6.86 -23.15
CA PHE A 252 13.97 6.80 -23.21
C PHE A 252 13.34 6.57 -21.83
N TYR A 253 13.86 5.63 -21.04
CA TYR A 253 13.31 5.29 -19.72
C TYR A 253 13.55 6.40 -18.71
N THR A 254 14.71 7.06 -18.78
CA THR A 254 15.02 8.21 -17.92
C THR A 254 14.10 9.40 -18.22
N PHE A 255 13.86 9.70 -19.50
CA PHE A 255 12.90 10.74 -19.90
C PHE A 255 11.46 10.38 -19.57
N LEU A 256 11.07 9.13 -19.79
CA LEU A 256 9.73 8.66 -19.44
C LEU A 256 9.46 8.85 -17.94
N LEU A 257 10.41 8.46 -17.09
CA LEU A 257 10.29 8.62 -15.64
C LEU A 257 10.17 10.10 -15.27
N SER A 258 11.13 10.94 -15.66
CA SER A 258 11.14 12.35 -15.23
C SER A 258 9.95 13.16 -15.78
N LEU A 259 9.54 12.92 -17.03
CA LEU A 259 8.39 13.62 -17.62
C LEU A 259 7.06 13.12 -17.06
N SER A 260 6.97 11.84 -16.68
CA SER A 260 5.74 11.28 -16.11
C SER A 260 5.38 11.92 -14.77
N GLU A 261 6.37 12.42 -14.03
CA GLU A 261 6.16 13.17 -12.79
C GLU A 261 5.54 14.56 -13.01
N LEU A 262 5.76 15.16 -14.19
CA LEU A 262 5.32 16.53 -14.49
C LEU A 262 3.98 16.61 -15.23
N MET A 263 3.73 15.69 -16.17
CA MET A 263 2.67 15.86 -17.19
C MET A 263 1.78 14.63 -17.40
N GLY A 264 1.91 13.62 -16.54
CA GLY A 264 1.19 12.35 -16.66
C GLY A 264 1.79 11.41 -17.71
N PHE A 265 1.51 10.11 -17.56
CA PHE A 265 2.21 9.06 -18.31
C PHE A 265 2.02 9.12 -19.84
N GLY A 266 0.79 9.37 -20.32
CA GLY A 266 0.50 9.34 -21.77
C GLY A 266 1.30 10.38 -22.56
N TRP A 267 1.29 11.64 -22.11
CA TRP A 267 2.05 12.72 -22.74
C TRP A 267 3.56 12.53 -22.58
N ALA A 268 4.01 12.14 -21.39
CA ALA A 268 5.41 11.82 -21.14
C ALA A 268 5.93 10.72 -22.08
N TYR A 269 5.11 9.69 -22.33
CA TYR A 269 5.44 8.60 -23.26
C TYR A 269 5.61 9.11 -24.69
N ILE A 270 4.64 9.87 -25.19
CA ILE A 270 4.68 10.38 -26.58
C ILE A 270 5.89 11.27 -26.79
N ILE A 271 6.16 12.21 -25.86
CA ILE A 271 7.29 13.13 -25.96
C ILE A 271 8.62 12.36 -25.94
N SER A 272 8.78 11.41 -25.01
CA SER A 272 9.98 10.58 -24.90
C SER A 272 10.18 9.70 -26.14
N CYS A 273 9.09 9.12 -26.66
CA CYS A 273 9.10 8.31 -27.87
C CYS A 273 9.54 9.13 -29.08
N VAL A 274 8.93 10.29 -29.31
CA VAL A 274 9.28 11.16 -30.45
C VAL A 274 10.74 11.61 -30.36
N ALA A 275 11.21 11.98 -29.16
CA ALA A 275 12.59 12.38 -28.95
C ALA A 275 13.59 11.26 -29.30
N VAL A 276 13.37 10.05 -28.79
CA VAL A 276 14.32 8.93 -28.98
C VAL A 276 14.23 8.33 -30.38
N VAL A 277 13.03 8.12 -30.91
CA VAL A 277 12.85 7.63 -32.29
C VAL A 277 13.37 8.65 -33.30
N GLY A 278 13.13 9.94 -33.07
CA GLY A 278 13.66 11.02 -33.91
C GLY A 278 15.19 11.06 -33.90
N LEU A 279 15.81 10.97 -32.71
CA LEU A 279 17.26 10.89 -32.55
C LEU A 279 17.84 9.67 -33.26
N ALA A 280 17.28 8.48 -33.03
CA ALA A 280 17.76 7.23 -33.62
C ALA A 280 17.59 7.22 -35.15
N THR A 281 16.46 7.70 -35.67
CA THR A 281 16.20 7.76 -37.12
C THR A 281 17.12 8.76 -37.82
N THR A 282 17.35 9.94 -37.22
CA THR A 282 18.28 10.95 -37.76
C THR A 282 19.71 10.43 -37.75
N TYR A 283 20.11 9.74 -36.69
CA TYR A 283 21.41 9.10 -36.58
C TYR A 283 21.59 7.99 -37.64
N LEU A 284 20.57 7.14 -37.82
CA LEU A 284 20.54 6.10 -38.86
C LEU A 284 20.69 6.70 -40.27
N TYR A 285 19.99 7.81 -40.56
CA TYR A 285 20.11 8.52 -41.83
C TYR A 285 21.53 8.99 -42.12
N GLY A 286 22.25 9.47 -41.09
CA GLY A 286 23.63 9.94 -41.21
C GLY A 286 24.59 8.87 -41.74
N PHE A 287 24.41 7.61 -41.34
CA PHE A 287 25.21 6.47 -41.79
C PHE A 287 24.71 5.88 -43.11
N LEU A 288 23.41 5.61 -43.22
CA LEU A 288 22.86 4.96 -44.41
C LEU A 288 22.82 5.90 -45.61
N ARG A 289 22.63 7.21 -45.43
CA ARG A 289 22.39 8.20 -46.49
C ARG A 289 21.35 7.77 -47.55
N ASP A 290 20.49 6.83 -47.20
CA ASP A 290 19.43 6.30 -48.06
C ASP A 290 18.10 6.53 -47.37
N LYS A 291 17.22 7.31 -48.01
CA LYS A 291 15.94 7.72 -47.43
C LYS A 291 14.97 6.56 -47.26
N VAL A 292 15.00 5.55 -48.12
CA VAL A 292 14.03 4.45 -48.10
C VAL A 292 14.28 3.57 -46.88
N TYR A 293 15.50 3.05 -46.73
CA TYR A 293 15.85 2.16 -45.61
C TYR A 293 15.81 2.89 -44.26
N THR A 294 16.18 4.17 -44.23
CA THR A 294 16.04 5.00 -43.02
C THR A 294 14.58 5.15 -42.61
N MET A 295 13.68 5.43 -43.56
CA MET A 295 12.26 5.59 -43.28
C MET A 295 11.61 4.27 -42.85
N VAL A 296 12.01 3.16 -43.47
CA VAL A 296 11.59 1.81 -43.05
C VAL A 296 12.06 1.53 -41.62
N GLY A 297 13.33 1.77 -41.29
CA GLY A 297 13.88 1.59 -39.95
C GLY A 297 13.17 2.45 -38.90
N GLY A 298 12.97 3.74 -39.18
CA GLY A 298 12.21 4.64 -38.30
C GLY A 298 10.75 4.21 -38.13
N GLY A 299 10.10 3.76 -39.20
CA GLY A 299 8.73 3.22 -39.15
C GLY A 299 8.60 1.97 -38.28
N VAL A 300 9.56 1.05 -38.36
CA VAL A 300 9.62 -0.13 -37.49
C VAL A 300 9.82 0.29 -36.02
N MET A 301 10.67 1.29 -35.74
CA MET A 301 10.81 1.82 -34.38
C MET A 301 9.52 2.45 -33.87
N VAL A 302 8.82 3.27 -34.67
CA VAL A 302 7.52 3.84 -34.28
C VAL A 302 6.50 2.74 -33.96
N LEU A 303 6.42 1.70 -34.80
CA LEU A 303 5.53 0.56 -34.56
C LEU A 303 5.87 -0.15 -33.25
N LEU A 304 7.16 -0.34 -32.97
CA LEU A 304 7.63 -1.02 -31.79
C LEU A 304 7.32 -0.24 -30.51
N TYR A 305 7.58 1.07 -30.50
CA TYR A 305 7.21 1.94 -29.37
C TYR A 305 5.68 2.03 -29.24
N GLY A 306 4.92 2.16 -30.32
CA GLY A 306 3.46 2.13 -30.27
C GLY A 306 2.90 0.84 -29.65
N MET A 307 3.50 -0.30 -29.99
CA MET A 307 3.13 -1.58 -29.41
C MET A 307 3.54 -1.69 -27.92
N MET A 308 4.68 -1.11 -27.54
CA MET A 308 5.07 -1.01 -26.13
C MET A 308 4.11 -0.13 -25.32
N TYR A 309 3.64 0.99 -25.87
CA TYR A 309 2.60 1.81 -25.22
C TYR A 309 1.33 1.00 -24.91
N LEU A 310 0.92 0.15 -25.85
CA LEU A 310 -0.24 -0.72 -25.70
C LEU A 310 -0.02 -1.73 -24.55
N LEU A 311 1.17 -2.34 -24.44
CA LEU A 311 1.50 -3.23 -23.31
C LEU A 311 1.46 -2.52 -21.95
N LEU A 312 1.87 -1.26 -21.91
CA LEU A 312 1.92 -0.49 -20.66
C LEU A 312 0.55 0.01 -20.21
N THR A 313 -0.36 0.26 -21.16
CA THR A 313 -1.71 0.75 -20.87
C THR A 313 -2.67 -0.37 -20.46
N LEU A 314 -2.37 -1.62 -20.84
CA LEU A 314 -3.20 -2.77 -20.48
C LEU A 314 -3.05 -3.13 -19.00
N GLU A 315 -4.17 -3.05 -18.30
CA GLU A 315 -4.27 -3.51 -16.91
C GLU A 315 -4.44 -5.04 -16.84
N ASN A 316 -5.28 -5.58 -17.73
CA ASN A 316 -5.62 -7.00 -17.81
C ASN A 316 -5.15 -7.55 -19.18
N LEU A 317 -4.39 -8.66 -19.19
CA LEU A 317 -3.81 -9.34 -20.38
C LEU A 317 -2.48 -8.83 -21.01
N PRO A 318 -1.51 -8.23 -20.29
CA PRO A 318 -0.20 -7.89 -20.89
C PRO A 318 0.55 -9.09 -21.48
N LEU A 319 0.48 -10.24 -20.80
CA LEU A 319 1.19 -11.47 -21.20
C LEU A 319 0.67 -12.05 -22.53
N LEU A 320 -0.64 -11.98 -22.76
CA LEU A 320 -1.26 -12.49 -23.97
C LEU A 320 -0.85 -11.67 -25.18
N ILE A 321 -0.97 -10.34 -25.08
CA ILE A 321 -0.65 -9.44 -26.19
C ILE A 321 0.86 -9.40 -26.44
N GLY A 322 1.67 -9.45 -25.38
CA GLY A 322 3.12 -9.54 -25.49
C GLY A 322 3.58 -10.80 -26.22
N SER A 323 3.00 -11.96 -25.90
CA SER A 323 3.39 -13.23 -26.54
C SER A 323 2.96 -13.30 -28.02
N ILE A 324 1.77 -12.82 -28.36
CA ILE A 324 1.30 -12.74 -29.76
C ILE A 324 2.21 -11.83 -30.59
N PHE A 325 2.59 -10.67 -30.06
CA PHE A 325 3.51 -9.77 -30.75
C PHE A 325 4.89 -10.39 -30.95
N LEU A 326 5.48 -10.96 -29.89
CA LEU A 326 6.80 -11.57 -29.98
C LEU A 326 6.80 -12.71 -31.00
N PHE A 327 5.72 -13.48 -31.06
CA PHE A 327 5.51 -14.51 -32.09
C PHE A 327 5.47 -13.93 -33.52
N ILE A 328 4.70 -12.86 -33.74
CA ILE A 328 4.63 -12.19 -35.06
C ILE A 328 6.01 -11.67 -35.48
N VAL A 329 6.71 -10.97 -34.58
CA VAL A 329 8.02 -10.40 -34.90
C VAL A 329 9.04 -11.50 -35.18
N LEU A 330 9.05 -12.58 -34.38
CA LEU A 330 9.92 -13.72 -34.62
C LEU A 330 9.64 -14.36 -35.99
N ALA A 331 8.37 -14.54 -36.36
CA ALA A 331 7.98 -15.08 -37.67
C ALA A 331 8.48 -14.19 -38.83
N VAL A 332 8.39 -12.87 -38.68
CA VAL A 332 8.92 -11.91 -39.67
C VAL A 332 10.43 -12.02 -39.79
N ILE A 333 11.15 -12.08 -38.66
CA ILE A 333 12.61 -12.22 -38.64
C ILE A 333 13.06 -13.52 -39.29
N MET A 334 12.43 -14.65 -38.98
CA MET A 334 12.74 -15.93 -39.61
C MET A 334 12.55 -15.86 -41.13
N ARG A 335 11.48 -15.21 -41.59
CA ARG A 335 11.22 -15.03 -43.01
C ARG A 335 12.21 -14.10 -43.71
N LEU A 336 12.67 -13.04 -43.03
CA LEU A 336 13.70 -12.13 -43.55
C LEU A 336 15.06 -12.82 -43.61
N SER A 337 15.40 -13.60 -42.59
CA SER A 337 16.67 -14.35 -42.52
C SER A 337 16.85 -15.32 -43.68
N LEU A 338 15.77 -15.95 -44.17
CA LEU A 338 15.82 -16.84 -45.35
C LEU A 338 16.27 -16.14 -46.64
N LYS A 339 16.11 -14.82 -46.74
CA LYS A 339 16.55 -14.03 -47.91
C LYS A 339 17.98 -13.51 -47.77
N MET A 340 18.63 -13.77 -46.64
CA MET A 340 20.00 -13.33 -46.40
C MET A 340 20.96 -14.38 -46.97
N HIS A 341 21.63 -14.04 -48.07
CA HIS A 341 22.82 -14.77 -48.50
C HIS A 341 23.97 -14.32 -47.61
N TRP A 342 24.56 -15.29 -46.89
CA TRP A 342 25.73 -15.11 -46.03
C TRP A 342 26.97 -14.75 -46.85
#